data_AF-A0A1J3GA44-F1
#
_entry.id   AF-A0A1J3GA44-F1
#
_cell.length_a   1.000
_cell.length_b   1.000
_cell.length_c   1.000
_cell.angle_alpha   90.00
_cell.angle_beta   90.00
_cell.angle_gamma   90.00
#
_symmetry.space_group_name_H-M   'P 1'
#
loop_
_entity.id
_entity.type
_entity.pdbx_description
1 polymer ?
#
loop_
_entity_poly.entity_id
_entity_poly.type
_entity_poly.pdbx_seq_one_letter_code
_entity_poly.pdbx_strand_id
1 'polypeptide(L)'
;HKNLEIGEFAAHYLVELEPEDSATYVLLSNLYAVCRKWDARDRTRQKMKEKGVKKEPGQSWIEVRNSIHSFYVGDQNHPLTDEIHEHFQDLTKQASEIGYVQE
;
A
#
# COMPACT_ATOMS: atom_id res chain seq x y z
N HIS A 1 -14.07 -13.12 1.57
CA HIS A 1 -14.38 -14.26 0.69
C HIS A 1 -13.29 -14.41 -0.36
N LYS A 2 -12.48 -15.48 -0.30
CA LYS A 2 -11.34 -15.76 -1.20
C LYS A 2 -11.82 -16.39 -2.52
N ASN A 3 -12.88 -15.81 -3.12
CA ASN A 3 -13.43 -16.37 -4.35
C ASN A 3 -12.53 -16.00 -5.52
N LEU A 4 -11.62 -16.92 -5.84
CA LEU A 4 -10.61 -16.70 -6.86
C LEU A 4 -11.20 -16.57 -8.26
N GLU A 5 -12.22 -17.37 -8.58
CA GLU A 5 -12.83 -17.43 -9.91
C GLU A 5 -13.48 -16.08 -10.28
N ILE A 6 -14.30 -15.53 -9.38
CA ILE A 6 -14.92 -14.21 -9.60
C ILE A 6 -13.86 -13.11 -9.67
N GLY A 7 -12.84 -13.18 -8.80
CA GLY A 7 -11.79 -12.17 -8.77
C GLY A 7 -10.90 -12.18 -10.03
N GLU A 8 -10.55 -13.36 -10.55
CA GLU A 8 -9.82 -13.50 -11.82
C GLU A 8 -10.68 -12.99 -12.99
N PHE A 9 -11.95 -13.35 -13.04
CA PHE A 9 -12.88 -12.88 -14.07
C PHE A 9 -12.97 -11.35 -14.12
N ALA A 10 -13.24 -10.72 -12.97
CA ALA A 10 -13.34 -9.26 -12.88
C ALA A 10 -12.00 -8.57 -13.20
N ALA A 11 -10.89 -9.09 -12.68
CA ALA A 11 -9.57 -8.50 -12.90
C ALA A 11 -9.14 -8.59 -14.37
N HIS A 12 -9.44 -9.68 -15.08
CA HIS A 12 -9.12 -9.77 -16.51
C HIS A 12 -9.86 -8.71 -17.32
N TYR A 13 -11.15 -8.52 -17.07
CA TYR A 13 -11.94 -7.51 -17.76
C TYR A 13 -11.44 -6.08 -17.46
N LEU A 14 -11.10 -5.79 -16.20
CA LEU A 14 -10.54 -4.49 -15.81
C LEU A 14 -9.15 -4.25 -16.42
N VAL A 15 -8.29 -5.26 -16.51
CA VAL A 15 -6.98 -5.15 -17.17
C VAL A 15 -7.12 -4.88 -18.68
N GLU A 16 -8.18 -5.38 -19.32
CA GLU A 16 -8.46 -5.08 -20.73
C GLU A 16 -8.96 -3.63 -20.91
N LEU A 17 -9.82 -3.15 -20.01
CA LEU A 17 -10.37 -1.79 -20.05
C LEU A 17 -9.35 -0.72 -19.67
N GLU A 18 -8.62 -0.94 -18.57
CA GLU A 18 -7.70 0.02 -17.95
C GLU A 18 -6.34 -0.65 -17.71
N PRO A 19 -5.57 -0.96 -18.77
CA PRO A 19 -4.34 -1.73 -18.68
C PRO A 19 -3.24 -1.08 -17.85
N GLU A 20 -3.34 0.23 -17.60
CA GLU A 20 -2.39 1.04 -16.83
C GLU A 20 -2.82 1.22 -15.35
N ASP A 21 -4.03 0.80 -14.98
CA ASP A 21 -4.48 0.91 -13.59
C ASP A 21 -3.73 -0.08 -12.69
N SER A 22 -2.89 0.46 -11.80
CA SER A 22 -2.12 -0.37 -10.87
C SER A 22 -2.98 -1.10 -9.84
N ALA A 23 -4.16 -0.57 -9.49
CA ALA A 23 -4.99 -1.12 -8.43
C ALA A 23 -5.47 -2.52 -8.78
N THR A 24 -5.92 -2.73 -10.02
CA THR A 24 -6.40 -4.03 -10.50
C THR A 24 -5.32 -5.11 -10.40
N TYR A 25 -4.09 -4.85 -10.85
CA TYR A 25 -2.99 -5.81 -10.73
C TYR A 25 -2.61 -6.08 -9.28
N VAL A 26 -2.60 -5.06 -8.43
CA VAL A 26 -2.30 -5.19 -7.00
C VAL A 26 -3.35 -6.07 -6.31
N LEU A 27 -4.63 -5.85 -6.58
CA LEU A 27 -5.73 -6.66 -6.04
C LEU A 27 -5.64 -8.11 -6.51
N LEU A 28 -5.38 -8.34 -7.80
CA LEU A 28 -5.20 -9.69 -8.34
C LEU A 28 -3.98 -10.39 -7.75
N SER A 29 -2.85 -9.69 -7.62
CA SER A 29 -1.64 -10.20 -6.96
C SER A 29 -1.90 -10.59 -5.50
N ASN A 30 -2.68 -9.79 -4.77
CA ASN A 30 -3.02 -10.08 -3.37
C ASN A 30 -3.99 -11.26 -3.25
N LEU A 31 -4.98 -11.35 -4.15
CA LEU A 31 -5.89 -12.49 -4.23
C LEU A 31 -5.12 -13.80 -4.43
N TYR A 32 -4.15 -13.81 -5.35
CA TYR A 32 -3.26 -14.95 -5.54
C TYR A 32 -2.45 -15.29 -4.28
N ALA A 33 -1.88 -14.30 -3.59
CA ALA A 33 -1.12 -14.51 -2.36
C ALA A 33 -1.97 -15.14 -1.25
N VAL A 34 -3.17 -14.62 -1.03
CA VAL A 34 -4.12 -15.10 0.00
C VAL A 34 -4.63 -16.52 -0.30
N CYS A 35 -4.61 -16.92 -1.56
CA CYS A 35 -4.89 -18.28 -2.06
C CYS A 35 -3.64 -19.15 -2.24
N ARG A 36 -2.45 -18.70 -1.78
CA ARG A 36 -1.15 -19.40 -1.87
C ARG A 36 -0.71 -19.76 -3.30
N LYS A 37 -1.17 -19.01 -4.31
CA LYS A 37 -0.77 -19.16 -5.71
C LYS A 37 0.41 -18.23 -6.05
N TRP A 38 1.59 -18.54 -5.53
CA TRP A 38 2.77 -17.68 -5.64
C TRP A 38 3.22 -17.45 -7.09
N ASP A 39 3.23 -18.48 -7.93
CA ASP A 39 3.60 -18.35 -9.36
C ASP A 39 2.66 -17.39 -10.12
N ALA A 40 1.38 -17.39 -9.78
CA ALA A 40 0.41 -16.49 -10.39
C ALA A 40 0.59 -15.05 -9.91
N ARG A 41 0.82 -14.85 -8.60
CA ARG A 41 1.20 -13.56 -8.02
C ARG A 41 2.44 -12.97 -8.71
N ASP A 42 3.48 -13.77 -8.88
CA ASP A 42 4.75 -13.29 -9.42
C ASP A 42 4.64 -12.98 -10.92
N ARG A 43 3.88 -13.78 -11.68
CA ARG A 43 3.54 -13.46 -13.08
C ARG A 43 2.73 -12.16 -13.19
N THR A 44 1.77 -11.91 -12.30
CA THR A 44 1.04 -10.63 -12.29
C THR A 44 1.98 -9.45 -12.04
N ARG A 45 2.92 -9.56 -11.10
CA ARG A 45 3.91 -8.51 -10.82
C ARG A 45 4.89 -8.31 -11.96
N GLN A 46 5.29 -9.38 -12.62
CA GLN A 46 6.13 -9.31 -13.82
C GLN A 46 5.42 -8.57 -14.95
N LYS A 47 4.12 -8.85 -15.19
CA LYS A 47 3.31 -8.11 -16.16
C LYS A 47 3.23 -6.62 -15.85
N MET A 48 3.05 -6.24 -14.58
CA MET A 48 3.09 -4.83 -14.18
C MET A 48 4.42 -4.18 -14.57
N LYS A 49 5.53 -4.85 -14.28
CA LYS A 49 6.89 -4.36 -14.61
C LYS A 49 7.10 -4.22 -16.12
N GLU A 50 6.67 -5.20 -16.90
CA GLU A 50 6.78 -5.18 -18.37
C GLU A 50 5.97 -4.05 -19.00
N LYS A 51 4.80 -3.73 -18.43
CA LYS A 51 3.97 -2.60 -18.85
C LYS A 51 4.39 -1.25 -18.26
N GLY A 52 5.36 -1.23 -17.35
CA GLY A 52 5.75 -0.01 -16.64
C GLY A 52 4.74 0.47 -15.59
N VAL A 53 3.73 -0.33 -15.27
CA VAL A 53 2.71 -0.04 -14.26
C VAL A 53 3.35 -0.13 -12.87
N LYS A 54 3.34 0.97 -12.13
CA LYS A 54 3.83 1.04 -10.76
C LYS A 54 2.65 1.21 -9.82
N LYS A 55 2.69 0.51 -8.69
CA LYS A 55 1.74 0.77 -7.61
C LYS A 55 2.02 2.17 -7.06
N GLU A 56 0.97 2.98 -6.94
CA GLU A 56 1.04 4.23 -6.20
C GLU A 56 1.32 3.96 -4.71
N PRO A 57 2.34 4.60 -4.12
CA PRO A 57 2.58 4.49 -2.69
C PRO A 57 1.35 4.98 -1.92
N GLY A 58 1.10 4.41 -0.76
CA GLY A 58 0.07 4.95 0.13
C GLY A 58 0.47 6.38 0.51
N GLN A 59 -0.47 7.31 0.43
CA GLN A 59 -0.26 8.72 0.77
C GLN A 59 -1.29 9.14 1.79
N SER A 60 -0.84 9.87 2.81
CA SER A 60 -1.70 10.65 3.70
C SER A 60 -1.22 12.10 3.72
N TRP A 61 -2.05 13.01 4.20
CA TRP A 61 -1.67 14.41 4.37
C TRP A 61 -2.43 15.04 5.53
N ILE A 62 -1.85 16.10 6.08
CA ILE A 62 -2.48 16.99 7.04
C ILE A 62 -2.29 18.44 6.61
N GLU A 63 -3.16 19.33 7.08
CA GLU A 63 -3.01 20.76 6.89
C GLU A 63 -2.61 21.42 8.21
N VAL A 64 -1.49 22.15 8.19
CA VAL A 64 -0.98 22.89 9.34
C VAL A 64 -0.72 24.32 8.90
N ARG A 65 -1.41 25.29 9.52
CA ARG A 65 -1.23 26.73 9.22
C ARG A 65 -1.29 27.02 7.72
N ASN A 66 -2.29 26.46 7.03
CA ASN A 66 -2.51 26.64 5.59
C ASN A 66 -1.38 26.07 4.69
N SER A 67 -0.59 25.14 5.22
CA SER A 67 0.42 24.36 4.49
C SER A 67 0.04 22.88 4.51
N ILE A 68 0.12 22.22 3.36
CA ILE A 68 -0.14 20.78 3.23
C ILE A 68 1.17 20.02 3.49
N HIS A 69 1.13 19.10 4.44
CA HIS A 69 2.22 18.19 4.76
C HIS A 69 1.80 16.79 4.31
N SER A 70 2.45 16.29 3.25
CA SER A 70 2.19 14.95 2.70
C SER A 70 3.19 13.94 3.26
N PHE A 71 2.71 12.72 3.50
CA PHE A 71 3.50 11.59 3.96
C PHE A 71 3.25 10.41 3.03
N TYR A 72 4.31 9.81 2.52
CA TYR A 72 4.21 8.63 1.66
C TYR A 72 4.73 7.41 2.41
N VAL A 73 4.14 6.25 2.15
CA VAL A 73 4.60 5.01 2.77
C VAL A 73 6.08 4.77 2.43
N GLY A 74 6.92 4.74 3.46
CA GLY A 74 8.36 4.47 3.36
C GLY A 74 9.21 5.68 2.95
N ASP A 75 8.63 6.87 2.85
CA ASP A 75 9.40 8.09 2.56
C ASP A 75 9.89 8.79 3.82
N GLN A 76 10.91 9.64 3.65
CA GLN A 76 11.54 10.45 4.69
C GLN A 76 11.74 11.88 4.16
N ASN A 77 10.85 12.31 3.27
CA ASN A 77 11.00 13.56 2.52
C ASN A 77 10.53 14.79 3.30
N HIS A 78 9.90 14.60 4.45
CA HIS A 78 9.37 15.70 5.25
C HIS A 78 10.53 16.45 5.93
N PRO A 79 10.59 17.79 5.89
CA PRO A 79 11.68 18.55 6.50
C PRO A 79 11.85 18.35 8.02
N LEU A 80 10.80 17.85 8.67
CA LEU A 80 10.75 17.55 10.10
C LEU A 80 10.65 16.03 10.40
N THR A 81 11.10 15.19 9.47
CA THR A 81 10.95 13.74 9.59
C THR A 81 11.57 13.21 10.90
N ASP A 82 12.76 13.69 11.26
CA ASP A 82 13.46 13.23 12.47
C ASP A 82 12.69 13.62 13.74
N GLU A 83 12.23 14.87 13.84
CA GLU A 83 11.47 15.36 15.00
C GLU A 83 10.11 14.67 15.14
N ILE A 84 9.43 14.38 14.01
CA ILE A 84 8.18 13.63 14.01
C ILE A 84 8.40 12.22 14.55
N HIS A 85 9.48 11.55 14.12
CA HIS A 85 9.80 10.20 14.57
C HIS A 85 10.23 10.16 16.04
N GLU A 86 11.03 11.11 16.51
CA GLU A 86 11.37 11.25 17.92
C GLU A 86 10.11 11.44 18.79
N HIS A 87 9.24 12.36 18.40
CA HIS A 87 7.99 12.60 19.14
C HIS A 87 7.07 11.38 19.12
N PHE A 88 6.99 10.66 18.00
CA PHE A 88 6.20 9.43 17.91
C PHE A 88 6.74 8.32 18.82
N GLN A 89 8.06 8.20 18.97
CA GLN A 89 8.68 7.26 19.90
C GLN A 89 8.32 7.59 21.35
N ASP A 90 8.38 8.86 21.74
CA ASP A 90 7.98 9.30 23.07
C ASP A 90 6.51 9.01 23.37
N LEU A 91 5.61 9.29 22.41
CA LEU A 91 4.19 8.98 22.54
C LEU A 91 3.95 7.48 22.67
N THR A 92 4.67 6.67 21.91
CA THR A 92 4.56 5.20 21.98
C THR A 92 5.02 4.68 23.35
N LYS A 93 6.09 5.25 23.90
CA LYS A 93 6.56 4.94 25.26
C LYS A 93 5.51 5.30 26.30
N GLN A 94 4.97 6.51 26.28
CA GLN A 94 3.91 6.94 27.20
C GLN A 94 2.65 6.07 27.06
N ALA A 95 2.25 5.71 25.84
CA ALA A 95 1.13 4.82 25.59
C ALA A 95 1.38 3.43 26.21
N SER A 96 2.60 2.90 26.10
CA SER A 96 2.95 1.61 26.69
C SER A 96 2.84 1.61 28.22
N GLU A 97 3.17 2.73 28.88
CA GLU A 97 3.07 2.90 30.32
C GLU A 97 1.62 2.85 30.82
N ILE A 98 0.64 3.20 29.98
CA ILE A 98 -0.80 3.10 30.29
C ILE A 98 -1.46 1.82 29.76
N GLY A 99 -0.66 0.85 29.30
CA GLY A 99 -1.13 -0.48 28.91
C GLY A 99 -1.43 -0.66 27.41
N TYR A 100 -1.02 0.28 26.55
CA TYR A 100 -1.02 0.03 25.11
C TYR A 100 0.04 -1.02 24.74
N VAL A 101 -0.37 -2.04 23.98
CA VAL A 101 0.53 -3.06 23.41
C VAL A 101 0.48 -2.91 21.90
N GLN A 102 1.63 -2.63 21.31
CA GLN A 102 1.78 -2.59 19.85
C GLN A 102 1.68 -4.02 19.29
N GLU A 103 0.80 -4.24 18.31
CA GLU A 103 0.65 -5.51 17.59
C GLU A 103 1.80 -5.80 16.60
#